data_AF-A0A268TBU5-F1
#
_entry.id   AF-A0A268TBU5-F1
#
_cell.length_a   1.000
_cell.length_b   1.000
_cell.length_c   1.000
_cell.angle_alpha   90.00
_cell.angle_beta   90.00
_cell.angle_gamma   90.00
#
_symmetry.space_group_name_H-M   'P 1'
#
loop_
_entity.id
_entity.type
_entity.pdbx_description
1 polymer ?
#
loop_
_entity_poly.entity_id
_entity_poly.type
_entity_poly.pdbx_seq_one_letter_code
_entity_poly.pdbx_strand_id
1 'polypeptide(L)'
;MHELEIFELGLALAKALGGDKEAIADVGKIASLHPEMFENLQDVIRTIKEVLKDPQIIVNNPRPKNDKDFILAKQLNEEKMGDVGIRNDEGTNIIFHVNKKRLRNLEILVEKITKGDLKIAITGRDAHTPYTPRPAGLGANVANANSASAKSILPKNPQSKPYDLQNSKPQKRR
;
A
#
# COMPACT_ATOMS: atom_id res chain seq x y z
N MET A 1 -6.63 -33.09 -0.64
CA MET A 1 -5.68 -32.69 0.41
C MET A 1 -5.51 -31.19 0.29
N HIS A 2 -5.74 -30.43 1.36
CA HIS A 2 -5.50 -28.99 1.37
C HIS A 2 -4.02 -28.78 1.71
N GLU A 3 -3.25 -28.31 0.74
CA GLU A 3 -1.87 -27.90 0.97
C GLU A 3 -1.90 -26.42 1.33
N LEU A 4 -1.94 -26.13 2.62
CA LEU A 4 -1.89 -24.78 3.15
C LEU A 4 -0.42 -24.38 3.32
N GLU A 5 -0.04 -23.26 2.70
CA GLU A 5 1.28 -22.66 2.86
C GLU A 5 1.18 -21.25 3.43
N ILE A 6 2.17 -20.92 4.25
CA ILE A 6 2.35 -19.60 4.84
C ILE A 6 3.41 -18.85 4.03
N PHE A 7 3.13 -17.60 3.72
CA PHE A 7 3.96 -16.72 2.92
C PHE A 7 4.26 -15.44 3.67
N GLU A 8 5.51 -14.99 3.60
CA GLU A 8 5.90 -13.67 4.11
C GLU A 8 5.50 -12.58 3.12
N LEU A 9 4.87 -11.54 3.65
CA LEU A 9 4.43 -10.34 2.93
C LEU A 9 5.53 -9.28 2.92
N GLY A 10 5.68 -8.61 1.79
CA GLY A 10 6.49 -7.39 1.70
C GLY A 10 6.00 -6.32 2.66
N LEU A 11 6.92 -5.46 3.12
CA LEU A 11 6.64 -4.45 4.14
C LEU A 11 5.54 -3.46 3.73
N ALA A 12 5.40 -3.18 2.43
CA ALA A 12 4.32 -2.37 1.88
C ALA A 12 2.94 -3.04 2.06
N LEU A 13 2.84 -4.34 1.77
CA LEU A 13 1.60 -5.11 1.92
C LEU A 13 1.20 -5.28 3.38
N ALA A 14 2.18 -5.59 4.23
CA ALA A 14 1.94 -5.69 5.66
C ALA A 14 1.33 -4.40 6.20
N LYS A 15 1.86 -3.23 5.80
CA LYS A 15 1.28 -1.93 6.17
C LYS A 15 -0.14 -1.73 5.63
N ALA A 16 -0.45 -2.15 4.40
CA ALA A 16 -1.79 -2.06 3.83
C ALA A 16 -2.83 -2.90 4.57
N LEU A 17 -2.43 -4.11 4.96
CA LEU A 17 -3.34 -5.13 5.47
C LEU A 17 -3.58 -5.03 6.99
N GLY A 18 -2.87 -4.15 7.68
CA GLY A 18 -3.06 -3.90 9.12
C GLY A 18 -1.85 -4.20 10.00
N GLY A 19 -0.69 -4.49 9.41
CA GLY A 19 0.59 -4.70 10.09
C GLY A 19 1.12 -6.13 10.00
N ASP A 20 0.27 -7.08 9.65
CA ASP A 20 0.61 -8.50 9.58
C ASP A 20 1.55 -8.80 8.42
N LYS A 21 2.62 -9.54 8.70
CA LYS A 21 3.69 -9.86 7.74
C LYS A 21 3.52 -11.24 7.11
N GLU A 22 2.44 -11.94 7.41
CA GLU A 22 2.22 -13.30 6.95
C GLU A 22 0.87 -13.39 6.25
N ALA A 23 0.79 -14.24 5.23
CA ALA A 23 -0.42 -14.60 4.53
C ALA A 23 -0.48 -16.10 4.29
N ILE A 24 -1.68 -16.66 4.30
CA ILE A 24 -1.93 -18.08 4.14
C ILE A 24 -2.58 -18.30 2.77
N ALA A 25 -2.12 -19.31 2.04
CA ALA A 25 -2.73 -19.74 0.78
C ALA A 25 -2.97 -21.24 0.77
N ASP A 26 -4.13 -21.65 0.24
CA ASP A 26 -4.37 -23.05 -0.14
C ASP A 26 -3.84 -23.25 -1.56
N VAL A 27 -2.57 -23.67 -1.67
CA VAL A 27 -1.90 -23.85 -2.96
C VAL A 27 -2.51 -24.99 -3.76
N GLY A 28 -3.02 -26.03 -3.08
CA GLY A 28 -3.75 -27.13 -3.70
C GLY A 28 -5.02 -26.64 -4.40
N LYS A 29 -5.80 -25.80 -3.72
CA LYS A 29 -6.99 -25.20 -4.30
C LYS A 29 -6.65 -24.27 -5.47
N ILE A 30 -5.62 -23.44 -5.33
CA ILE A 30 -5.20 -22.52 -6.40
C ILE A 30 -4.76 -23.29 -7.65
N ALA A 31 -3.92 -24.32 -7.49
CA ALA A 31 -3.48 -25.18 -8.60
C ALA A 31 -4.67 -25.87 -9.28
N SER A 32 -5.65 -26.33 -8.50
CA SER A 32 -6.84 -26.99 -9.03
C SER A 32 -7.77 -26.07 -9.84
N LEU A 33 -7.77 -24.76 -9.55
CA LEU A 33 -8.57 -23.78 -10.29
C LEU A 33 -7.95 -23.43 -11.65
N HIS A 34 -6.63 -23.54 -11.78
CA HIS A 34 -5.90 -23.16 -12.98
C HIS A 34 -4.82 -24.21 -13.36
N PRO A 35 -5.19 -25.48 -13.61
CA PRO A 35 -4.23 -26.54 -13.89
C PRO A 35 -3.47 -26.34 -15.21
N GLU A 36 -4.04 -25.61 -16.17
CA GLU A 36 -3.37 -25.30 -17.44
C GLU A 36 -2.28 -24.23 -17.32
N MET A 37 -2.24 -23.51 -16.20
CA MET A 37 -1.46 -22.29 -16.05
C MET A 37 -0.22 -22.45 -15.18
N PHE A 38 -0.22 -23.47 -14.32
CA PHE A 38 0.87 -23.80 -13.43
C PHE A 38 1.31 -25.21 -13.72
N GLU A 39 2.62 -25.39 -13.91
CA GLU A 39 3.17 -26.72 -14.20
C GLU A 39 3.08 -27.62 -12.97
N ASN A 40 3.26 -27.05 -11.77
CA ASN A 40 3.29 -27.77 -10.50
C ASN A 40 2.87 -26.84 -9.35
N LEU A 41 2.59 -27.42 -8.17
CA LEU A 41 2.33 -26.69 -6.93
C LEU A 41 3.49 -25.73 -6.58
N GLN A 42 4.74 -26.14 -6.80
CA GLN A 42 5.90 -25.28 -6.60
C GLN A 42 5.90 -24.01 -7.46
N ASP A 43 5.34 -24.10 -8.67
CA ASP A 43 5.25 -22.95 -9.56
C ASP A 43 4.23 -21.92 -9.05
N VAL A 44 3.12 -22.38 -8.45
CA VAL A 44 2.17 -21.53 -7.73
C VAL A 44 2.87 -20.82 -6.57
N ILE A 45 3.56 -21.58 -5.72
CA ILE A 45 4.27 -21.09 -4.53
C ILE A 45 5.29 -20.02 -4.92
N ARG A 46 6.09 -20.29 -5.96
CA ARG A 46 7.07 -19.34 -6.48
C ARG A 46 6.41 -18.06 -6.97
N THR A 47 5.32 -18.18 -7.74
CA THR A 47 4.58 -17.03 -8.27
C THR A 47 4.05 -16.14 -7.15
N ILE A 48 3.45 -16.76 -6.13
CA ILE A 48 2.97 -16.04 -4.95
C ILE A 48 4.13 -15.30 -4.28
N LYS A 49 5.23 -15.99 -3.96
CA LYS A 49 6.39 -15.38 -3.31
C LYS A 49 6.95 -14.20 -4.09
N GLU A 50 7.09 -14.33 -5.41
CA GLU A 50 7.63 -13.27 -6.26
C GLU A 50 6.72 -12.02 -6.28
N VAL A 51 5.40 -12.21 -6.33
CA VAL A 51 4.41 -11.11 -6.32
C VAL A 51 4.32 -10.46 -4.94
N LEU A 52 4.30 -11.24 -3.86
CA LEU A 52 4.17 -10.72 -2.48
C LEU A 52 5.39 -9.96 -1.99
N LYS A 53 6.60 -10.37 -2.42
CA LYS A 53 7.84 -9.76 -1.98
C LYS A 53 7.96 -8.30 -2.42
N ASP A 54 7.58 -8.02 -3.67
CA ASP A 54 7.69 -6.69 -4.27
C ASP A 54 6.64 -6.54 -5.38
N PRO A 55 5.37 -6.30 -5.03
CA PRO A 55 4.31 -6.08 -6.01
C PRO A 55 4.50 -4.72 -6.70
N GLN A 56 4.39 -4.69 -8.03
CA GLN A 56 4.49 -3.44 -8.79
C GLN A 56 3.23 -2.58 -8.63
N ILE A 57 2.08 -3.23 -8.57
CA ILE A 57 0.77 -2.58 -8.51
C ILE A 57 -0.04 -3.20 -7.39
N ILE A 58 -0.63 -2.35 -6.55
CA ILE A 58 -1.52 -2.75 -5.46
C ILE A 58 -2.81 -1.94 -5.62
N VAL A 59 -3.88 -2.59 -6.04
CA VAL A 59 -5.19 -1.95 -6.25
C VAL A 59 -6.23 -2.51 -5.31
N ASN A 60 -7.22 -1.69 -4.98
CA ASN A 60 -8.41 -2.16 -4.29
C ASN A 60 -9.14 -3.14 -5.21
N ASN A 61 -9.64 -4.23 -4.65
CA ASN A 61 -10.51 -5.12 -5.40
C ASN A 61 -11.77 -4.32 -5.82
N PRO A 62 -12.11 -4.24 -7.12
CA PRO A 62 -13.30 -3.52 -7.59
C PRO A 62 -14.61 -4.18 -7.15
N ARG A 63 -14.58 -5.45 -6.75
CA ARG A 63 -15.70 -6.17 -6.13
C ARG A 63 -15.25 -6.76 -4.78
N PRO A 64 -14.99 -5.89 -3.78
CA PRO A 64 -14.54 -6.35 -2.48
C PRO A 64 -15.67 -7.09 -1.78
N LYS A 65 -15.37 -8.21 -1.14
CA LYS A 65 -16.26 -8.74 -0.09
C LYS A 65 -16.02 -8.04 1.25
N ASN A 66 -14.82 -7.48 1.42
CA ASN A 66 -14.39 -6.73 2.59
C ASN A 66 -13.53 -5.53 2.14
N ASP A 67 -13.50 -4.45 2.91
CA ASP A 67 -12.75 -3.22 2.60
C ASP A 67 -11.24 -3.45 2.47
N LYS A 68 -10.76 -4.59 2.97
CA LYS A 68 -9.36 -5.04 2.94
C LYS A 68 -9.11 -6.15 1.92
N ASP A 69 -9.85 -6.15 0.81
CA ASP A 69 -9.59 -6.99 -0.35
C ASP A 69 -8.70 -6.24 -1.35
N PHE A 70 -7.49 -6.74 -1.59
CA PHE A 70 -6.52 -6.14 -2.51
C PHE A 70 -6.14 -7.11 -3.62
N ILE A 71 -5.82 -6.53 -4.78
CA ILE A 71 -5.26 -7.24 -5.93
C ILE A 71 -3.85 -6.72 -6.17
N LEU A 72 -2.93 -7.66 -6.26
CA LEU A 72 -1.52 -7.44 -6.48
C LEU A 72 -1.17 -7.88 -7.88
N ALA A 73 -0.52 -7.01 -8.62
CA ALA A 73 -0.01 -7.33 -9.95
C ALA A 73 1.48 -7.06 -10.04
N LYS A 74 2.18 -7.98 -10.70
CA LYS A 74 3.63 -7.87 -10.94
C LYS A 74 4.01 -8.51 -12.26
N GLN A 75 4.93 -7.91 -13.00
CA GLN A 75 5.61 -8.57 -14.10
C GLN A 75 6.49 -9.72 -13.61
N LEU A 76 6.32 -10.92 -14.17
CA LEU A 76 7.16 -12.08 -13.86
C LEU A 76 8.32 -12.23 -14.86
N ASN A 77 8.04 -11.99 -16.13
CA ASN A 77 9.02 -12.01 -17.22
C ASN A 77 8.58 -11.04 -18.34
N GLU A 78 9.25 -11.07 -19.49
CA GLU A 78 8.97 -10.17 -20.63
C GLU A 78 7.58 -10.38 -21.26
N GLU A 79 6.95 -11.54 -21.04
CA GLU A 79 5.67 -11.89 -21.68
C GLU A 79 4.50 -12.08 -20.71
N LYS A 80 4.78 -12.28 -19.42
CA LYS A 80 3.83 -12.72 -18.41
C LYS A 80 3.87 -11.82 -17.17
N MET A 81 2.70 -11.67 -16.58
CA MET A 81 2.48 -11.05 -15.28
C MET A 81 1.82 -12.04 -14.31
N GLY A 82 2.08 -11.88 -13.03
CA GLY A 82 1.38 -12.52 -11.92
C GLY A 82 0.32 -11.58 -11.35
N ASP A 83 -0.82 -12.15 -11.03
CA ASP A 83 -1.97 -11.50 -10.42
C ASP A 83 -2.34 -12.30 -9.16
N VAL A 84 -2.33 -11.66 -7.98
CA VAL A 84 -2.59 -12.28 -6.68
C VAL A 84 -3.64 -11.48 -5.91
N GLY A 85 -4.73 -12.15 -5.53
CA GLY A 85 -5.78 -11.57 -4.68
C GLY A 85 -5.59 -11.95 -3.22
N ILE A 86 -5.50 -10.93 -2.35
CA ILE A 86 -5.42 -11.09 -0.89
C ILE A 86 -6.65 -10.48 -0.24
N ARG A 87 -7.20 -11.19 0.74
CA ARG A 87 -8.22 -10.70 1.64
C ARG A 87 -7.68 -10.71 3.07
N ASN A 88 -7.84 -9.60 3.80
CA ASN A 88 -7.71 -9.65 5.26
C ASN A 88 -9.07 -10.08 5.86
N ASP A 89 -9.08 -11.23 6.52
CA ASP A 89 -10.22 -11.78 7.24
C ASP A 89 -9.90 -11.76 8.74
N GLU A 90 -10.47 -10.80 9.46
CA GLU A 90 -10.29 -10.63 10.91
C GLU A 90 -8.81 -10.56 11.39
N GLY A 91 -7.92 -9.99 10.58
CA GLY A 91 -6.48 -9.93 10.88
C GLY A 91 -5.66 -11.07 10.26
N THR A 92 -6.30 -12.06 9.65
CA THR A 92 -5.60 -13.10 8.88
C THR A 92 -5.58 -12.74 7.41
N ASN A 93 -4.39 -12.67 6.79
CA ASN A 93 -4.28 -12.45 5.35
C ASN A 93 -4.44 -13.77 4.61
N ILE A 94 -5.46 -13.88 3.77
CA ILE A 94 -5.81 -15.08 3.02
C ILE A 94 -5.66 -14.79 1.53
N ILE A 95 -4.82 -15.58 0.86
CA ILE A 95 -4.65 -15.55 -0.59
C ILE A 95 -5.73 -16.44 -1.21
N PHE A 96 -6.61 -15.83 -1.98
CA PHE A 96 -7.77 -16.53 -2.55
C PHE A 96 -7.71 -16.67 -4.08
N HIS A 97 -6.81 -15.94 -4.74
CA HIS A 97 -6.66 -15.99 -6.19
C HIS A 97 -5.20 -15.80 -6.61
N VAL A 98 -4.75 -16.60 -7.57
CA VAL A 98 -3.44 -16.45 -8.21
C VAL A 98 -3.59 -16.80 -9.69
N ASN A 99 -3.05 -15.97 -10.57
CA ASN A 99 -3.15 -16.16 -12.01
C ASN A 99 -1.90 -15.62 -12.72
N LYS A 100 -1.45 -16.32 -13.77
CA LYS A 100 -0.43 -15.87 -14.71
C LYS A 100 -1.07 -15.41 -16.01
N LYS A 101 -1.08 -14.09 -16.22
CA LYS A 101 -1.66 -13.46 -17.41
C LYS A 101 -0.55 -12.98 -18.35
N ARG A 102 -0.92 -12.61 -19.58
CA ARG A 102 0.01 -11.92 -20.50
C ARG A 102 0.36 -10.54 -19.97
N LEU A 103 1.59 -10.08 -20.19
CA LEU A 103 2.10 -8.79 -19.73
C LEU A 103 1.22 -7.60 -20.14
N ARG A 104 0.61 -7.66 -21.33
CA ARG A 104 -0.39 -6.67 -21.80
C ARG A 104 -1.50 -6.38 -20.79
N ASN A 105 -1.89 -7.35 -19.95
CA ASN A 105 -2.90 -7.12 -18.92
C ASN A 105 -2.41 -6.17 -17.82
N LEU A 106 -1.10 -6.11 -17.58
CA LEU A 106 -0.48 -5.18 -16.64
C LEU A 106 -0.58 -3.76 -17.17
N GLU A 107 -0.28 -3.56 -18.45
CA GLU A 107 -0.46 -2.26 -19.13
C GLU A 107 -1.90 -1.78 -19.07
N ILE A 108 -2.87 -2.68 -19.29
CA ILE A 108 -4.30 -2.37 -19.17
C ILE A 108 -4.66 -1.98 -17.73
N LEU A 109 -4.07 -2.63 -16.72
CA LEU A 109 -4.27 -2.23 -15.32
C LEU A 109 -3.72 -0.83 -15.05
N VAL A 110 -2.51 -0.53 -15.51
CA VAL A 110 -1.91 0.81 -15.42
C VAL A 110 -2.78 1.86 -16.10
N GLU A 111 -3.29 1.55 -17.28
CA GLU A 111 -4.16 2.45 -18.05
C GLU A 111 -5.46 2.73 -17.28
N LYS A 112 -6.11 1.71 -16.73
CA LYS A 112 -7.33 1.86 -15.92
C LYS A 112 -7.09 2.65 -14.64
N ILE A 113 -5.94 2.45 -14.00
CA ILE A 113 -5.53 3.26 -12.84
C ILE A 113 -5.35 4.72 -13.26
N THR A 114 -4.68 4.96 -14.39
CA THR A 114 -4.43 6.31 -14.92
C THR A 114 -5.73 7.02 -15.31
N LYS A 115 -6.69 6.29 -15.87
CA LYS A 115 -8.04 6.78 -16.21
C LYS A 115 -8.94 6.98 -14.99
N GLY A 116 -8.56 6.47 -13.82
CA GLY A 116 -9.32 6.57 -12.57
C GLY A 116 -10.37 5.49 -12.37
N ASP A 117 -10.44 4.49 -13.26
CA ASP A 117 -11.38 3.36 -13.15
C ASP A 117 -11.00 2.39 -12.02
N LEU A 118 -9.70 2.33 -11.68
CA LEU A 118 -9.15 1.53 -10.58
C LEU A 118 -8.43 2.42 -9.57
N LYS A 119 -8.69 2.21 -8.29
CA LYS A 119 -8.04 2.94 -7.19
C LYS A 119 -6.86 2.15 -6.65
N ILE A 120 -5.70 2.81 -6.57
CA ILE A 120 -4.51 2.27 -5.90
C ILE A 120 -4.78 2.22 -4.39
N ALA A 121 -4.51 1.07 -3.79
CA ALA A 121 -4.73 0.81 -2.36
C ALA A 121 -3.68 1.49 -1.46
N ILE A 122 -2.44 1.53 -1.93
CA ILE A 122 -1.30 2.10 -1.20
C ILE A 122 -0.68 3.20 -2.04
N THR A 123 -0.92 4.46 -1.66
CA THR A 123 -0.19 5.62 -2.21
C THR A 123 1.10 5.83 -1.43
N GLY A 124 1.92 4.78 -1.35
CA GLY A 124 3.24 4.84 -0.72
C GLY A 124 4.24 5.21 -1.80
N ARG A 125 5.11 6.17 -1.52
CA ARG A 125 6.22 6.63 -2.39
C ARG A 125 7.23 5.54 -2.81
N ASP A 126 6.92 4.27 -2.54
CA ASP A 126 7.76 3.10 -2.75
C ASP A 126 7.10 2.05 -3.69
N ALA A 127 5.82 2.19 -4.05
CA ALA A 127 5.22 1.42 -5.15
C ALA A 127 5.19 2.35 -6.36
N HIS A 128 6.18 2.17 -7.25
CA HIS A 128 6.42 3.02 -8.41
C HIS A 128 5.10 3.47 -9.08
N THR A 129 4.74 4.73 -8.87
CA THR A 129 3.77 5.42 -9.73
C THR A 129 4.36 5.38 -11.14
N PRO A 130 3.73 4.74 -12.14
CA PRO A 130 4.14 4.98 -13.51
C PRO A 130 3.96 6.48 -13.75
N TYR A 131 5.06 7.12 -14.12
CA TYR A 131 5.17 8.55 -14.35
C TYR A 131 4.04 9.00 -15.28
N THR A 132 3.06 9.74 -14.74
CA THR A 132 2.10 10.47 -15.55
C THR A 132 2.76 11.78 -15.99
N PRO A 133 2.99 12.02 -17.29
CA PRO A 133 3.21 13.39 -17.74
C PRO A 133 1.91 14.16 -17.44
N ARG A 134 2.02 15.13 -16.54
CA ARG A 134 0.96 16.05 -16.13
C ARG A 134 0.26 16.61 -17.38
N PRO A 135 -1.09 16.53 -17.51
CA PRO A 135 -1.79 17.31 -18.52
C PRO A 135 -1.56 18.79 -18.22
N ALA A 136 -0.99 19.50 -19.19
CA ALA A 136 -0.86 20.95 -19.10
C ALA A 136 -2.25 21.57 -19.19
N GLY A 137 -2.69 22.21 -18.10
CA GLY A 137 -3.92 22.99 -18.06
C GLY A 137 -4.94 22.42 -17.09
N LEU A 138 -4.84 22.79 -15.82
CA LEU A 138 -5.97 23.18 -14.98
C LEU A 138 -5.37 23.78 -13.69
N GLY A 139 -5.38 25.11 -13.61
CA GLY A 139 -5.08 25.79 -12.35
C GLY A 139 -6.24 25.61 -11.38
N ALA A 140 -5.95 25.33 -10.11
CA ALA A 140 -6.65 25.87 -8.96
C ALA A 140 -6.05 25.33 -7.66
N ASN A 141 -5.85 26.27 -6.73
CA ASN A 141 -5.59 26.14 -5.31
C ASN A 141 -6.17 24.87 -4.66
N VAL A 142 -5.32 24.13 -3.93
CA VAL A 142 -5.79 23.18 -2.92
C VAL A 142 -5.26 23.65 -1.57
N ALA A 143 -6.15 24.30 -0.81
CA ALA A 143 -5.96 24.52 0.61
C ALA A 143 -5.84 23.16 1.30
N ASN A 144 -4.66 22.89 1.86
CA ASN A 144 -4.37 21.67 2.59
C ASN A 144 -4.98 21.77 4.01
N ALA A 145 -6.21 21.32 4.18
CA ALA A 145 -6.81 21.10 5.48
C ALA A 145 -6.36 19.74 6.06
N ASN A 146 -5.16 19.70 6.65
CA ASN A 146 -4.75 18.58 7.48
C ASN A 146 -4.95 18.94 8.95
N SER A 147 -6.10 18.53 9.47
CA SER A 147 -6.29 18.20 10.88
C SER A 147 -5.45 16.95 11.19
N ALA A 148 -4.43 17.08 12.03
CA ALA A 148 -3.96 15.98 12.88
C ALA A 148 -3.09 16.52 14.03
N SER A 149 -3.59 16.28 15.23
CA SER A 149 -2.90 16.35 16.52
C SER A 149 -1.49 15.75 16.47
N ALA A 150 -0.51 16.48 17.00
CA ALA A 150 0.75 15.89 17.48
C ALA A 150 1.17 16.60 18.78
N LYS A 151 0.93 15.93 19.90
CA LYS A 151 1.56 16.22 21.19
C LYS A 151 3.07 16.16 21.00
N SER A 152 3.75 17.31 21.06
CA SER A 152 5.20 17.35 21.22
C SER A 152 5.53 17.21 22.71
N ILE A 153 6.03 16.03 23.08
CA ILE A 153 6.75 15.81 24.33
C ILE A 153 8.23 16.00 23.98
N LEU A 154 8.84 17.06 24.50
CA LEU A 154 10.24 17.14 24.98
C LEU A 154 10.49 18.57 25.51
N PRO A 155 10.87 18.76 26.78
CA PRO A 155 11.06 20.08 27.36
C PRO A 155 12.47 20.63 27.05
N LYS A 156 12.55 21.88 26.60
CA LYS A 156 13.82 22.65 26.56
C LYS A 156 13.82 23.67 27.69
N ASN A 157 14.74 23.50 28.63
CA ASN A 157 15.32 24.51 29.51
C ASN A 157 16.78 24.06 29.77
N PRO A 158 17.79 24.92 30.09
CA PRO A 158 17.64 26.14 30.89
C PRO A 158 18.52 27.38 30.57
N GLN A 159 18.07 28.49 31.19
CA GLN A 159 18.81 29.60 31.83
C GLN A 159 19.68 30.57 31.00
N SER A 160 19.32 31.87 31.07
CA SER A 160 20.04 32.85 31.93
C SER A 160 19.39 34.24 31.89
N LYS A 161 18.98 34.79 33.04
CA LYS A 161 18.80 36.24 33.28
C LYS A 161 20.13 36.80 33.82
N PRO A 162 20.41 38.10 33.66
CA PRO A 162 20.54 38.92 34.88
C PRO A 162 20.02 40.39 34.79
N TYR A 163 19.33 40.77 35.87
CA TYR A 163 19.32 42.01 36.69
C TYR A 163 18.87 43.41 36.20
N ASP A 164 18.14 44.04 37.15
CA ASP A 164 17.52 45.37 37.29
C ASP A 164 18.43 46.60 37.17
N LEU A 165 17.84 47.76 36.80
CA LEU A 165 18.19 49.05 37.43
C LEU A 165 17.06 50.13 37.35
N GLN A 166 16.44 50.36 38.51
CA GLN A 166 15.99 51.61 39.15
C GLN A 166 15.41 52.84 38.37
N ASN A 167 14.23 53.25 38.86
CA ASN A 167 13.78 54.61 39.24
C ASN A 167 13.67 55.75 38.19
N SER A 168 12.42 56.23 37.99
CA SER A 168 11.99 57.58 38.46
C SER A 168 10.49 57.86 38.21
N LYS A 169 9.86 58.41 39.26
CA LYS A 169 8.47 58.90 39.47
C LYS A 169 8.20 60.25 38.74
N PRO A 170 7.03 60.96 38.89
CA PRO A 170 5.66 60.61 39.33
C PRO A 170 4.48 61.36 38.57
N GLN A 171 3.26 61.22 39.11
CA GLN A 171 2.11 62.19 39.13
C GLN A 171 1.26 62.31 37.84
N LYS A 172 -0.08 62.48 37.87
CA LYS A 172 -1.01 62.89 38.93
C LYS A 172 -2.45 62.45 38.59
N ARG A 173 -3.10 61.98 39.65
CA ARG A 173 -4.52 61.79 40.00
C ARG A 173 -5.62 62.52 39.19
N ARG A 174 -6.75 61.81 39.13
CA ARG A 174 -8.18 62.18 38.96
C ARG A 174 -8.72 62.15 37.55
#